data_AF-A0A936QS32-F1
#
_entry.id   AF-A0A936QS32-F1
#
_cell.length_a   1.000
_cell.length_b   1.000
_cell.length_c   1.000
_cell.angle_alpha   90.00
_cell.angle_beta   90.00
_cell.angle_gamma   90.00
#
_symmetry.space_group_name_H-M   'P 1'
#
loop_
_entity.id
_entity.type
_entity.pdbx_description
1 polymer ?
#
loop_
_entity_poly.entity_id
_entity_poly.type
_entity_poly.pdbx_seq_one_letter_code
_entity_poly.pdbx_strand_id
1 'polypeptide(L)'
;MLLSKTRNRWPGASASLLLGCLLFVASPRCEAQNLVPNPSFEQIDSCPGIPPVLGFLPNARPQHWYSASGSPDYFSACEDSVASVPYNVFGYQEAFDGQAYTGMATFLTDEYREMAAVELLSPLITGETYYASFYANATHGGIQPFDIGCSNIGILFTVDPYEGEYNMPDFGLRNYAQVYSANVITDTLGWTLVSGSFVADSAYRYMVIGNHFDNAHTDTTFIGPDPSGNYYGLAYTLVDQICVSPDPEGCPMATGVIELSGLSDGIFPNPVRDELHAFFGEKVIGEITVVDLLGRSVWAGRGDGFDHLVLTVLNWAKGQYILNWIGKGGRRSFRFVIVE
;
A
#
# COMPACT_ATOMS: atom_id res chain seq x y z
N MET A 1 67.61 -21.87 69.82
CA MET A 1 67.99 -21.12 68.60
C MET A 1 66.79 -21.15 67.68
N LEU A 2 65.86 -20.18 67.62
CA LEU A 2 65.96 -18.72 67.66
C LEU A 2 66.86 -18.11 66.57
N LEU A 3 66.15 -17.49 65.60
CA LEU A 3 66.39 -16.19 64.95
C LEU A 3 67.44 -16.00 63.83
N SER A 4 66.86 -15.58 62.69
CA SER A 4 67.25 -14.40 61.88
C SER A 4 68.45 -14.59 60.91
N LYS A 5 68.57 -13.93 59.75
CA LYS A 5 68.08 -12.62 59.30
C LYS A 5 68.37 -12.50 57.78
N THR A 6 67.43 -11.96 56.98
CA THR A 6 67.56 -10.89 55.94
C THR A 6 68.70 -10.94 54.89
N ARG A 7 68.59 -10.53 53.61
CA ARG A 7 67.74 -9.52 52.91
C ARG A 7 68.14 -9.45 51.40
N ASN A 8 67.29 -8.76 50.62
CA ASN A 8 67.54 -8.03 49.34
C ASN A 8 67.54 -8.87 48.04
N ARG A 9 66.90 -8.49 46.91
CA ARG A 9 66.45 -7.17 46.39
C ARG A 9 65.49 -7.37 45.17
N TRP A 10 64.52 -6.47 44.99
CA TRP A 10 63.58 -6.27 43.84
C TRP A 10 64.27 -5.51 42.67
N PRO A 11 63.66 -5.14 41.50
CA PRO A 11 62.22 -5.12 41.09
C PRO A 11 61.90 -5.49 39.61
N GLY A 12 60.61 -5.52 39.23
CA GLY A 12 60.24 -5.39 37.80
C GLY A 12 58.77 -5.67 37.43
N ALA A 13 57.93 -4.63 37.49
CA ALA A 13 56.72 -4.42 36.68
C ALA A 13 55.60 -5.48 36.66
N SER A 14 54.68 -5.39 37.63
CA SER A 14 53.29 -5.82 37.44
C SER A 14 52.53 -4.71 36.71
N ALA A 15 52.28 -4.90 35.41
CA ALA A 15 51.39 -4.06 34.62
C ALA A 15 49.94 -4.30 35.08
N SER A 16 49.36 -3.35 35.81
CA SER A 16 47.92 -3.34 36.10
C SER A 16 47.17 -2.88 34.85
N LEU A 17 46.62 -3.83 34.09
CA LEU A 17 45.64 -3.53 33.05
C LEU A 17 44.31 -3.16 33.74
N LEU A 18 44.04 -1.87 33.88
CA LEU A 18 42.68 -1.37 34.15
C LEU A 18 41.88 -1.50 32.87
N LEU A 19 41.23 -2.65 32.69
CA LEU A 19 40.25 -2.85 31.63
C LEU A 19 38.98 -2.08 32.02
N GLY A 20 38.92 -0.80 31.62
CA GLY A 20 37.73 0.01 31.77
C GLY A 20 36.62 -0.54 30.87
N CYS A 21 35.66 -1.25 31.47
CA CYS A 21 34.40 -1.59 30.81
C CYS A 21 33.62 -0.29 30.57
N LEU A 22 33.83 0.31 29.40
CA LEU A 22 32.87 1.21 28.76
C LEU A 22 31.64 0.36 28.42
N LEU A 23 30.76 0.17 29.41
CA LEU A 23 29.38 -0.24 29.18
C LEU A 23 28.72 0.90 28.40
N PHE A 24 28.75 0.81 27.07
CA PHE A 24 27.74 1.46 26.24
C PHE A 24 26.40 0.94 26.74
N VAL A 25 25.71 1.73 27.56
CA VAL A 25 24.29 1.54 27.84
C VAL A 25 23.59 1.86 26.53
N ALA A 26 23.52 0.87 25.64
CA ALA A 26 22.58 0.88 24.54
C ALA A 26 21.20 0.82 25.18
N SER A 27 20.50 1.96 25.21
CA SER A 27 19.09 1.98 25.56
C SER A 27 18.39 1.03 24.58
N PRO A 28 17.72 -0.04 25.06
CA PRO A 28 16.91 -0.84 24.15
C PRO A 28 15.87 0.10 23.58
N ARG A 29 15.93 0.38 22.27
CA ARG A 29 14.79 0.93 21.56
C ARG A 29 13.73 -0.15 21.61
N CYS A 30 12.74 0.05 22.47
CA CYS A 30 11.51 -0.70 22.40
C CYS A 30 10.75 -0.14 21.20
N GLU A 31 11.12 -0.57 19.98
CA GLU A 31 10.23 -0.35 18.84
C GLU A 31 8.95 -1.12 19.17
N ALA A 32 7.83 -0.40 19.30
CA ALA A 32 6.57 -1.08 19.51
C ALA A 32 6.30 -1.96 18.28
N GLN A 33 6.02 -3.24 18.54
CA GLN A 33 5.77 -4.21 17.48
C GLN A 33 4.43 -3.89 16.81
N ASN A 34 4.40 -3.98 15.48
CA ASN A 34 3.15 -3.94 14.73
C ASN A 34 2.19 -4.99 15.31
N LEU A 35 0.98 -4.56 15.70
CA LEU A 35 -0.03 -5.41 16.31
C LEU A 35 -0.78 -6.28 15.29
N VAL A 36 -0.58 -6.04 13.99
CA VAL A 36 -1.18 -6.83 12.91
C VAL A 36 -0.30 -8.04 12.61
N PRO A 37 -0.78 -9.27 12.80
CA PRO A 37 -0.06 -10.45 12.34
C PRO A 37 -0.09 -10.55 10.82
N ASN A 38 0.99 -11.04 10.22
CA ASN A 38 1.14 -11.21 8.77
C ASN A 38 0.72 -9.95 7.95
N PRO A 39 1.33 -8.78 8.22
CA PRO A 39 0.87 -7.48 7.73
C PRO A 39 1.04 -7.26 6.22
N SER A 40 1.97 -7.97 5.58
CA SER A 40 2.20 -8.01 4.13
C SER A 40 1.68 -9.29 3.47
N PHE A 41 0.90 -10.11 4.18
CA PHE A 41 0.26 -11.31 3.62
C PHE A 41 1.22 -12.41 3.10
N GLU A 42 2.51 -12.32 3.43
CA GLU A 42 3.54 -13.26 2.99
C GLU A 42 3.42 -14.67 3.57
N GLN A 43 2.79 -14.81 4.74
CA GLN A 43 2.63 -16.10 5.41
C GLN A 43 1.37 -16.81 4.92
N ILE A 44 1.54 -17.96 4.27
CA ILE A 44 0.48 -18.84 3.79
C ILE A 44 0.86 -20.31 4.02
N ASP A 45 -0.12 -21.18 4.24
CA ASP A 45 0.13 -22.61 4.53
C ASP A 45 0.71 -23.37 3.32
N SER A 46 0.19 -23.07 2.13
CA SER A 46 0.69 -23.56 0.85
C SER A 46 0.28 -22.57 -0.21
N CYS A 47 1.10 -22.43 -1.25
CA CYS A 47 0.67 -21.67 -2.43
C CYS A 47 -0.70 -22.19 -2.88
N PRO A 48 -1.70 -21.32 -3.10
CA PRO A 48 -3.01 -21.83 -3.44
C PRO A 48 -2.93 -22.63 -4.74
N GLY A 49 -3.60 -23.79 -4.70
CA GLY A 49 -3.36 -24.85 -5.67
C GLY A 49 -4.06 -24.57 -7.00
N ILE A 50 -3.57 -25.19 -8.06
CA ILE A 50 -4.24 -25.23 -9.37
C ILE A 50 -5.56 -26.03 -9.24
N PRO A 51 -6.72 -25.51 -9.68
CA PRO A 51 -6.88 -24.27 -10.44
C PRO A 51 -6.80 -23.02 -9.55
N PRO A 52 -6.15 -21.95 -10.05
CA PRO A 52 -5.99 -20.69 -9.33
C PRO A 52 -7.37 -20.17 -8.93
N VAL A 53 -7.49 -19.77 -7.66
CA VAL A 53 -8.76 -19.42 -7.04
C VAL A 53 -8.67 -18.01 -6.46
N LEU A 54 -9.64 -17.19 -6.84
CA LEU A 54 -9.93 -15.93 -6.18
C LEU A 54 -10.71 -16.22 -4.89
N GLY A 55 -10.56 -15.33 -3.93
CA GLY A 55 -11.22 -15.33 -2.64
C GLY A 55 -10.38 -15.93 -1.52
N PHE A 56 -10.61 -15.44 -0.31
CA PHE A 56 -10.07 -16.04 0.92
C PHE A 56 -10.77 -17.38 1.23
N LEU A 57 -10.33 -18.45 0.56
CA LEU A 57 -10.84 -19.81 0.80
C LEU A 57 -10.08 -20.51 1.95
N PRO A 58 -10.63 -21.57 2.57
CA PRO A 58 -10.00 -22.25 3.70
C PRO A 58 -8.56 -22.73 3.49
N ASN A 59 -8.09 -22.89 2.24
CA ASN A 59 -6.71 -23.27 1.89
C ASN A 59 -6.06 -22.29 0.88
N ALA A 60 -6.66 -21.11 0.68
CA ALA A 60 -6.22 -20.10 -0.29
C ALA A 60 -6.36 -18.69 0.30
N ARG A 61 -5.91 -18.53 1.54
CA ARG A 61 -5.93 -17.24 2.24
C ARG A 61 -4.65 -17.06 3.07
N PRO A 62 -4.20 -15.82 3.27
CA PRO A 62 -3.04 -15.56 4.12
C PRO A 62 -3.33 -15.98 5.57
N GLN A 63 -2.32 -16.50 6.27
CA GLN A 63 -2.44 -16.88 7.67
C GLN A 63 -2.95 -15.70 8.50
N HIS A 64 -3.81 -15.99 9.49
CA HIS A 64 -4.51 -15.05 10.39
C HIS A 64 -5.64 -14.23 9.77
N TRP A 65 -5.69 -14.10 8.45
CA TRP A 65 -6.68 -13.29 7.76
C TRP A 65 -7.91 -14.11 7.34
N TYR A 66 -9.07 -13.48 7.33
CA TYR A 66 -10.35 -14.09 6.93
C TYR A 66 -11.26 -13.06 6.26
N SER A 67 -12.26 -13.54 5.50
CA SER A 67 -13.27 -12.67 4.90
C SER A 67 -14.28 -12.25 5.97
N ALA A 68 -14.47 -10.95 6.14
CA ALA A 68 -15.53 -10.36 6.95
C ALA A 68 -16.78 -10.04 6.11
N SER A 69 -16.60 -9.69 4.84
CA SER A 69 -17.68 -9.56 3.86
C SER A 69 -17.19 -9.87 2.46
N GLY A 70 -18.06 -10.46 1.64
CA GLY A 70 -17.77 -10.85 0.27
C GLY A 70 -16.59 -11.83 0.13
N SER A 71 -15.79 -11.64 -0.91
CA SER A 71 -14.65 -12.49 -1.26
C SER A 71 -13.39 -11.67 -1.54
N PRO A 72 -12.76 -11.03 -0.52
CA PRO A 72 -11.45 -10.43 -0.72
C PRO A 72 -10.48 -11.48 -1.28
N ASP A 73 -9.62 -11.05 -2.18
CA ASP A 73 -8.73 -11.91 -2.93
C ASP A 73 -7.31 -11.87 -2.37
N TYR A 74 -6.64 -13.01 -2.44
CA TYR A 74 -5.21 -13.12 -2.17
C TYR A 74 -4.46 -13.25 -3.50
N PHE A 75 -3.43 -12.43 -3.68
CA PHE A 75 -2.54 -12.48 -4.84
C PHE A 75 -1.13 -12.83 -4.38
N SER A 76 -0.45 -13.69 -5.13
CA SER A 76 0.93 -14.06 -4.83
C SER A 76 1.74 -14.38 -6.07
N ALA A 77 3.06 -14.15 -6.01
CA ALA A 77 3.99 -14.55 -7.07
C ALA A 77 4.15 -16.08 -7.19
N CYS A 78 3.65 -16.85 -6.22
CA CYS A 78 3.65 -18.30 -6.31
C CYS A 78 2.50 -18.86 -7.17
N GLU A 79 1.48 -18.02 -7.43
CA GLU A 79 0.33 -18.36 -8.27
C GLU A 79 0.61 -18.11 -9.75
N ASP A 80 -0.01 -18.94 -10.60
CA ASP A 80 0.02 -18.80 -12.05
C ASP A 80 -1.42 -18.54 -12.55
N SER A 81 -1.64 -17.44 -13.30
CA SER A 81 -2.92 -16.99 -13.90
C SER A 81 -3.64 -15.86 -13.14
N VAL A 82 -4.90 -16.03 -12.76
CA VAL A 82 -5.82 -14.93 -12.37
C VAL A 82 -5.47 -14.23 -11.06
N ALA A 83 -4.71 -14.91 -10.18
CA ALA A 83 -4.28 -14.41 -8.87
C ALA A 83 -2.76 -14.18 -8.79
N SER A 84 -2.06 -14.14 -9.93
CA SER A 84 -0.60 -14.02 -9.98
C SER A 84 -0.13 -12.59 -9.69
N VAL A 85 1.04 -12.45 -9.09
CA VAL A 85 1.75 -11.18 -8.95
C VAL A 85 2.93 -11.16 -9.93
N PRO A 86 3.11 -10.09 -10.72
CA PRO A 86 2.39 -8.81 -10.66
C PRO A 86 1.16 -8.72 -11.55
N TYR A 87 0.95 -9.64 -12.49
CA TYR A 87 -0.17 -9.60 -13.44
C TYR A 87 -1.30 -10.53 -12.99
N ASN A 88 -2.43 -9.94 -12.61
CA ASN A 88 -3.64 -10.66 -12.22
C ASN A 88 -4.84 -10.25 -13.09
N VAL A 89 -6.02 -10.82 -12.81
CA VAL A 89 -7.24 -10.56 -13.57
C VAL A 89 -7.71 -9.10 -13.52
N PHE A 90 -7.32 -8.35 -12.49
CA PHE A 90 -7.76 -6.96 -12.25
C PHE A 90 -6.73 -5.92 -12.70
N GLY A 91 -5.45 -6.28 -12.83
CA GLY A 91 -4.44 -5.37 -13.37
C GLY A 91 -3.00 -5.83 -13.17
N TYR A 92 -2.09 -4.86 -13.24
CA TYR A 92 -0.68 -5.03 -12.95
C TYR A 92 -0.30 -4.26 -11.68
N GLN A 93 0.29 -4.94 -10.71
CA GLN A 93 0.91 -4.30 -9.54
C GLN A 93 1.96 -5.21 -8.92
N GLU A 94 3.19 -4.72 -8.74
CA GLU A 94 4.21 -5.38 -7.91
C GLU A 94 3.83 -5.26 -6.43
N ALA A 95 4.10 -6.30 -5.64
CA ALA A 95 3.90 -6.25 -4.20
C ALA A 95 4.71 -5.11 -3.56
N PHE A 96 4.16 -4.45 -2.55
CA PHE A 96 4.89 -3.41 -1.83
C PHE A 96 6.02 -4.04 -1.03
N ASP A 97 5.71 -5.12 -0.33
CA ASP A 97 6.68 -5.95 0.40
C ASP A 97 6.58 -7.40 -0.09
N GLY A 98 7.70 -8.13 -0.07
CA GLY A 98 7.71 -9.54 -0.40
C GLY A 98 7.17 -9.90 -1.80
N GLN A 99 6.16 -10.78 -1.83
CA GLN A 99 5.64 -11.45 -3.02
C GLN A 99 4.12 -11.53 -3.07
N ALA A 100 3.40 -10.97 -2.12
CA ALA A 100 1.96 -11.10 -2.00
C ALA A 100 1.27 -9.79 -1.60
N TYR A 101 -0.03 -9.72 -1.86
CA TYR A 101 -0.93 -8.67 -1.35
C TYR A 101 -2.37 -9.18 -1.39
N THR A 102 -3.29 -8.40 -0.82
CA THR A 102 -4.73 -8.67 -0.94
C THR A 102 -5.39 -7.64 -1.85
N GLY A 103 -6.56 -7.96 -2.40
CA GLY A 103 -7.42 -7.01 -3.09
C GLY A 103 -8.88 -7.21 -2.71
N MET A 104 -9.69 -6.19 -2.95
CA MET A 104 -11.12 -6.21 -2.60
C MET A 104 -11.92 -5.21 -3.43
N ALA A 105 -13.17 -5.56 -3.74
CA ALA A 105 -14.16 -4.61 -4.24
C ALA A 105 -14.52 -3.58 -3.16
N THR A 106 -14.13 -2.33 -3.38
CA THR A 106 -14.34 -1.21 -2.45
C THR A 106 -15.53 -0.35 -2.82
N PHE A 107 -16.08 -0.52 -4.02
CA PHE A 107 -17.33 0.09 -4.47
C PHE A 107 -17.96 -0.77 -5.56
N LEU A 108 -19.28 -0.95 -5.51
CA LEU A 108 -20.08 -1.45 -6.62
C LEU A 108 -21.45 -0.76 -6.59
N THR A 109 -22.06 -0.53 -7.75
CA THR A 109 -23.34 0.19 -7.89
C THR A 109 -24.53 -0.44 -7.16
N ASP A 110 -24.44 -1.70 -6.76
CA ASP A 110 -25.47 -2.44 -6.01
C ASP A 110 -25.16 -2.56 -4.50
N GLU A 111 -24.24 -1.72 -4.01
CA GLU A 111 -23.80 -1.64 -2.62
C GLU A 111 -22.89 -2.78 -2.15
N TYR A 112 -22.43 -3.65 -3.04
CA TYR A 112 -21.48 -4.71 -2.67
C TYR A 112 -20.14 -4.15 -2.16
N ARG A 113 -19.58 -4.82 -1.15
CA ARG A 113 -18.27 -4.55 -0.55
C ARG A 113 -17.57 -5.86 -0.19
N GLU A 114 -16.27 -5.86 -0.35
CA GLU A 114 -15.40 -6.91 0.16
C GLU A 114 -14.53 -6.38 1.28
N MET A 115 -14.37 -7.19 2.32
CA MET A 115 -13.65 -6.79 3.52
C MET A 115 -12.85 -7.96 4.08
N ALA A 116 -11.57 -7.70 4.35
CA ALA A 116 -10.68 -8.65 5.00
C ALA A 116 -10.52 -8.28 6.48
N ALA A 117 -10.46 -9.27 7.35
CA ALA A 117 -10.34 -9.08 8.78
C ALA A 117 -9.26 -9.97 9.40
N VAL A 118 -8.76 -9.53 10.56
CA VAL A 118 -7.69 -10.18 11.32
C VAL A 118 -7.86 -9.92 12.81
N GLU A 119 -7.47 -10.88 13.64
CA GLU A 119 -7.32 -10.68 15.08
C GLU A 119 -5.96 -10.05 15.38
N LEU A 120 -5.94 -8.97 16.15
CA LEU A 120 -4.72 -8.31 16.58
C LEU A 120 -3.93 -9.19 17.56
N LEU A 121 -2.60 -9.04 17.57
CA LEU A 121 -1.70 -9.76 18.50
C LEU A 121 -2.03 -9.48 19.97
N SER A 122 -2.62 -8.31 20.26
CA SER A 122 -3.17 -7.97 21.56
C SER A 122 -4.33 -6.98 21.42
N PRO A 123 -5.30 -6.97 22.35
CA PRO A 123 -6.37 -5.98 22.34
C PRO A 123 -5.80 -4.57 22.54
N LEU A 124 -6.42 -3.58 21.90
CA LEU A 124 -6.11 -2.17 22.13
C LEU A 124 -6.50 -1.75 23.55
N ILE A 125 -5.80 -0.75 24.10
CA ILE A 125 -6.07 -0.22 25.44
C ILE A 125 -6.97 1.02 25.31
N THR A 126 -8.13 1.00 25.96
CA THR A 126 -9.05 2.15 25.98
C THR A 126 -8.38 3.40 26.54
N GLY A 127 -8.50 4.51 25.81
CA GLY A 127 -7.90 5.80 26.14
C GLY A 127 -6.51 6.01 25.55
N GLU A 128 -5.86 4.98 25.02
CA GLU A 128 -4.56 5.10 24.37
C GLU A 128 -4.70 5.52 22.90
N THR A 129 -3.70 6.27 22.41
CA THR A 129 -3.61 6.65 20.99
C THR A 129 -2.89 5.57 20.22
N TYR A 130 -3.48 5.17 19.10
CA TYR A 130 -2.89 4.24 18.15
C TYR A 130 -2.70 4.91 16.79
N TYR A 131 -1.64 4.51 16.11
CA TYR A 131 -1.28 4.91 14.76
C TYR A 131 -1.53 3.71 13.85
N ALA A 132 -2.24 3.92 12.76
CA ALA A 132 -2.50 2.87 11.79
C ALA A 132 -2.22 3.36 10.37
N SER A 133 -1.73 2.46 9.54
CA SER A 133 -1.44 2.74 8.15
C SER A 133 -1.56 1.50 7.28
N PHE A 134 -1.75 1.70 5.99
CA PHE A 134 -1.66 0.67 4.96
C PHE A 134 -1.34 1.32 3.62
N TYR A 135 -0.92 0.51 2.67
CA TYR A 135 -0.69 0.94 1.30
C TYR A 135 -1.83 0.44 0.43
N ALA A 136 -2.37 1.32 -0.42
CA ALA A 136 -3.46 1.02 -1.33
C ALA A 136 -3.14 1.41 -2.77
N ASN A 137 -3.62 0.61 -3.72
CA ASN A 137 -3.46 0.86 -5.16
C ASN A 137 -4.78 0.54 -5.86
N ALA A 138 -5.22 1.42 -6.75
CA ALA A 138 -6.41 1.18 -7.54
C ALA A 138 -6.04 0.35 -8.77
N THR A 139 -6.83 -0.67 -9.09
CA THR A 139 -6.52 -1.51 -10.25
C THR A 139 -6.94 -0.85 -11.55
N HIS A 140 -6.20 -1.13 -12.63
CA HIS A 140 -6.54 -0.73 -13.99
C HIS A 140 -5.87 -1.67 -15.01
N GLY A 141 -6.50 -1.82 -16.18
CA GLY A 141 -5.89 -2.53 -17.32
C GLY A 141 -5.87 -4.05 -17.20
N GLY A 142 -6.61 -4.62 -16.26
CA GLY A 142 -6.85 -6.06 -16.15
C GLY A 142 -7.73 -6.62 -17.27
N ILE A 143 -7.99 -7.92 -17.21
CA ILE A 143 -8.96 -8.59 -18.10
C ILE A 143 -10.39 -8.10 -17.78
N GLN A 144 -10.67 -7.83 -16.51
CA GLN A 144 -11.91 -7.17 -16.09
C GLN A 144 -11.72 -5.64 -16.13
N PRO A 145 -12.56 -4.90 -16.85
CA PRO A 145 -12.42 -3.45 -17.02
C PRO A 145 -12.97 -2.70 -15.80
N PHE A 146 -12.25 -2.80 -14.69
CA PHE A 146 -12.55 -2.12 -13.44
C PHE A 146 -11.76 -0.82 -13.38
N ASP A 147 -12.34 0.24 -13.93
CA ASP A 147 -11.64 1.52 -14.15
C ASP A 147 -12.19 2.63 -13.25
N ILE A 148 -12.63 2.28 -12.03
CA ILE A 148 -13.13 3.23 -11.04
C ILE A 148 -12.20 3.25 -9.83
N GLY A 149 -11.78 4.45 -9.46
CA GLY A 149 -11.20 4.74 -8.16
C GLY A 149 -12.30 5.20 -7.22
N CYS A 150 -12.19 4.86 -5.94
CA CYS A 150 -13.10 5.34 -4.91
C CYS A 150 -12.37 5.93 -3.71
N SER A 151 -13.08 6.76 -2.94
CA SER A 151 -12.65 7.17 -1.61
C SER A 151 -13.01 6.11 -0.56
N ASN A 152 -12.64 6.39 0.69
CA ASN A 152 -13.12 5.75 1.90
C ASN A 152 -12.75 4.29 2.16
N ILE A 153 -11.83 3.71 1.38
CA ILE A 153 -11.12 2.53 1.87
C ILE A 153 -10.40 2.88 3.19
N GLY A 154 -10.54 2.01 4.18
CA GLY A 154 -10.05 2.26 5.52
C GLY A 154 -10.09 1.05 6.44
N ILE A 155 -9.59 1.30 7.65
CA ILE A 155 -9.48 0.36 8.75
C ILE A 155 -10.57 0.67 9.77
N LEU A 156 -11.41 -0.33 10.04
CA LEU A 156 -12.34 -0.34 11.16
C LEU A 156 -11.85 -1.32 12.23
N PHE A 157 -11.89 -0.91 13.49
CA PHE A 157 -11.61 -1.80 14.63
C PHE A 157 -12.89 -2.29 15.30
N THR A 158 -12.92 -3.57 15.70
CA THR A 158 -14.07 -4.19 16.39
C THR A 158 -13.64 -4.99 17.62
N VAL A 159 -14.54 -5.12 18.60
CA VAL A 159 -14.31 -5.88 19.84
C VAL A 159 -14.59 -7.37 19.64
N ASP A 160 -15.64 -7.66 18.88
CA ASP A 160 -16.07 -9.01 18.54
C ASP A 160 -15.59 -9.39 17.13
N PRO A 161 -15.32 -10.69 16.89
CA PRO A 161 -14.97 -11.17 15.56
C PRO A 161 -16.15 -11.00 14.61
N TYR A 162 -15.83 -10.93 13.32
CA TYR A 162 -16.83 -11.05 12.27
C TYR A 162 -16.52 -12.25 11.38
N GLU A 163 -16.67 -13.44 11.93
CA GLU A 163 -16.50 -14.66 11.15
C GLU A 163 -17.73 -14.85 10.26
N GLY A 164 -17.61 -14.46 8.99
CA GLY A 164 -18.58 -14.79 7.96
C GLY A 164 -18.54 -16.29 7.66
N GLU A 165 -19.25 -17.11 8.42
CA GLU A 165 -19.79 -18.34 7.85
C GLU A 165 -20.89 -17.98 6.85
N TYR A 166 -20.97 -18.75 5.77
CA TYR A 166 -22.03 -18.67 4.76
C TYR A 166 -23.40 -18.53 5.45
N ASN A 167 -24.11 -17.40 5.26
CA ASN A 167 -25.38 -16.98 5.89
C ASN A 167 -25.33 -16.16 7.20
N MET A 168 -24.19 -15.57 7.58
CA MET A 168 -24.18 -14.50 8.59
C MET A 168 -24.73 -13.17 8.03
N PRO A 169 -25.23 -12.25 8.89
CA PRO A 169 -25.60 -10.90 8.46
C PRO A 169 -24.42 -10.23 7.75
N ASP A 170 -24.69 -9.41 6.74
CA ASP A 170 -23.66 -8.60 6.08
C ASP A 170 -22.90 -7.76 7.13
N PHE A 171 -21.57 -7.62 6.98
CA PHE A 171 -20.66 -6.88 7.89
C PHE A 171 -21.18 -5.50 8.30
N GLY A 172 -22.12 -4.97 7.52
CA GLY A 172 -22.95 -3.84 7.86
C GLY A 172 -22.13 -2.57 7.74
N LEU A 173 -22.45 -1.77 6.73
CA LEU A 173 -21.76 -0.49 6.54
C LEU A 173 -22.10 0.44 7.69
N ARG A 174 -21.06 1.02 8.30
CA ARG A 174 -21.19 1.92 9.46
C ARG A 174 -21.06 3.38 9.07
N ASN A 175 -20.68 3.67 7.82
CA ASN A 175 -20.31 5.00 7.34
C ASN A 175 -19.26 5.65 8.24
N TYR A 176 -18.33 4.83 8.73
CA TYR A 176 -17.27 5.22 9.65
C TYR A 176 -16.12 4.21 9.59
N ALA A 177 -14.89 4.72 9.71
CA ALA A 177 -13.67 3.97 9.95
C ALA A 177 -12.72 4.85 10.78
N GLN A 178 -11.88 4.26 11.62
CA GLN A 178 -10.93 5.00 12.45
C GLN A 178 -9.82 5.66 11.59
N VAL A 179 -9.38 4.98 10.53
CA VAL A 179 -8.39 5.50 9.58
C VAL A 179 -8.86 5.15 8.17
N TYR A 180 -9.00 6.14 7.29
CA TYR A 180 -9.45 5.94 5.91
C TYR A 180 -8.94 7.05 4.99
N SER A 181 -8.95 6.79 3.69
CA SER A 181 -8.65 7.82 2.69
C SER A 181 -9.91 8.61 2.35
N ALA A 182 -10.01 9.87 2.78
CA ALA A 182 -11.11 10.74 2.34
C ALA A 182 -11.03 11.09 0.84
N ASN A 183 -9.82 11.05 0.27
CA ASN A 183 -9.61 11.28 -1.16
C ASN A 183 -9.83 10.00 -1.95
N VAL A 184 -10.28 10.15 -3.19
CA VAL A 184 -10.38 9.06 -4.15
C VAL A 184 -8.99 8.55 -4.48
N ILE A 185 -8.76 7.25 -4.34
CA ILE A 185 -7.50 6.61 -4.72
C ILE A 185 -7.56 6.27 -6.21
N THR A 186 -6.64 6.84 -6.99
CA THR A 186 -6.55 6.67 -8.44
C THR A 186 -5.18 6.22 -8.93
N ASP A 187 -4.20 6.07 -8.03
CA ASP A 187 -2.86 5.61 -8.41
C ASP A 187 -2.91 4.11 -8.76
N THR A 188 -2.51 3.79 -9.99
CA THR A 188 -2.48 2.43 -10.55
C THR A 188 -1.07 1.87 -10.68
N LEU A 189 -0.05 2.60 -10.21
CA LEU A 189 1.36 2.28 -10.44
C LEU A 189 2.14 2.26 -9.13
N GLY A 190 1.82 3.24 -8.29
CA GLY A 190 2.37 3.42 -6.96
C GLY A 190 1.38 2.94 -5.91
N TRP A 191 1.93 2.73 -4.73
CA TRP A 191 1.16 2.45 -3.54
C TRP A 191 0.89 3.76 -2.79
N THR A 192 -0.38 4.11 -2.66
CA THR A 192 -0.83 5.28 -1.89
C THR A 192 -0.85 4.92 -0.41
N LEU A 193 -0.07 5.63 0.40
CA LEU A 193 -0.10 5.49 1.87
C LEU A 193 -1.40 6.09 2.42
N VAL A 194 -2.21 5.26 3.05
CA VAL A 194 -3.34 5.70 3.88
C VAL A 194 -2.92 5.54 5.33
N SER A 195 -2.93 6.63 6.10
CA SER A 195 -2.45 6.61 7.48
C SER A 195 -3.21 7.60 8.35
N GLY A 196 -3.33 7.31 9.64
CA GLY A 196 -3.97 8.18 10.61
C GLY A 196 -3.71 7.72 12.04
N SER A 197 -4.16 8.51 13.00
CA SER A 197 -4.16 8.13 14.41
C SER A 197 -5.53 8.33 15.01
N PHE A 198 -5.85 7.53 16.03
CA PHE A 198 -7.12 7.59 16.74
C PHE A 198 -6.91 7.21 18.21
N VAL A 199 -7.83 7.64 19.07
CA VAL A 199 -7.87 7.20 20.47
C VAL A 199 -8.81 6.01 20.54
N ALA A 200 -8.33 4.87 21.05
CA ALA A 200 -9.17 3.69 21.22
C ALA A 200 -10.23 3.96 22.30
N ASP A 201 -11.51 3.89 21.94
CA ASP A 201 -12.63 4.03 22.88
C ASP A 201 -13.06 2.68 23.51
N SER A 202 -12.54 1.58 23.00
CA SER A 202 -12.89 0.20 23.35
C SER A 202 -11.65 -0.69 23.31
N ALA A 203 -11.72 -1.85 23.97
CA ALA A 203 -10.67 -2.86 23.91
C ALA A 203 -10.77 -3.67 22.61
N TYR A 204 -10.53 -3.00 21.47
CA TYR A 204 -10.63 -3.59 20.15
C TYR A 204 -9.69 -4.77 19.99
N ARG A 205 -10.20 -5.89 19.47
CA ARG A 205 -9.46 -7.14 19.28
C ARG A 205 -9.24 -7.48 17.82
N TYR A 206 -10.05 -6.92 16.94
CA TYR A 206 -10.05 -7.22 15.51
C TYR A 206 -9.93 -5.94 14.70
N MET A 207 -9.39 -6.10 13.51
CA MET A 207 -9.23 -5.06 12.52
C MET A 207 -9.86 -5.55 11.21
N VAL A 208 -10.59 -4.67 10.53
CA VAL A 208 -11.26 -4.94 9.25
C VAL A 208 -10.89 -3.87 8.24
N ILE A 209 -10.22 -4.29 7.16
CA ILE A 209 -9.84 -3.43 6.03
C ILE A 209 -10.88 -3.57 4.92
N GLY A 210 -11.29 -2.43 4.35
CA GLY A 210 -12.26 -2.34 3.26
C GLY A 210 -12.90 -0.96 3.21
N ASN A 211 -13.94 -0.79 2.40
CA ASN A 211 -14.72 0.46 2.42
C ASN A 211 -15.97 0.29 3.29
N HIS A 212 -15.96 0.95 4.45
CA HIS A 212 -17.02 0.88 5.47
C HIS A 212 -18.20 1.84 5.23
N PHE A 213 -18.20 2.51 4.09
CA PHE A 213 -19.15 3.54 3.70
C PHE A 213 -20.02 3.07 2.53
N ASP A 214 -21.31 3.41 2.60
CA ASP A 214 -22.25 3.22 1.50
C ASP A 214 -21.89 4.07 0.27
N ASN A 215 -22.55 3.83 -0.86
CA ASN A 215 -22.29 4.56 -2.10
C ASN A 215 -22.67 6.04 -2.00
N ALA A 216 -23.65 6.40 -1.17
CA ALA A 216 -24.04 7.80 -0.97
C ALA A 216 -22.95 8.61 -0.25
N HIS A 217 -22.08 7.93 0.51
CA HIS A 217 -20.94 8.53 1.18
C HIS A 217 -19.60 8.22 0.49
N THR A 218 -19.58 7.47 -0.60
CA THR A 218 -18.35 7.11 -1.33
C THR A 218 -18.24 7.89 -2.63
N ASP A 219 -17.20 8.73 -2.73
CA ASP A 219 -16.89 9.42 -3.97
C ASP A 219 -16.15 8.47 -4.92
N THR A 220 -16.42 8.62 -6.21
CA THR A 220 -15.80 7.82 -7.26
C THR A 220 -15.32 8.68 -8.41
N THR A 221 -14.28 8.23 -9.09
CA THR A 221 -13.85 8.81 -10.35
C THR A 221 -13.40 7.71 -11.29
N PHE A 222 -13.53 7.97 -12.59
CA PHE A 222 -12.92 7.09 -13.59
C PHE A 222 -11.40 7.27 -13.55
N ILE A 223 -10.69 6.14 -13.51
CA ILE A 223 -9.23 6.06 -13.62
C ILE A 223 -8.81 6.01 -15.09
N GLY A 224 -9.73 5.73 -16.02
CA GLY A 224 -9.48 5.82 -17.45
C GLY A 224 -10.72 6.03 -18.34
N PRO A 225 -10.60 6.68 -19.52
CA PRO A 225 -11.58 6.58 -20.59
C PRO A 225 -11.66 5.16 -21.17
N ASP A 226 -12.85 4.56 -21.14
CA ASP A 226 -13.16 3.38 -21.96
C ASP A 226 -13.76 3.79 -23.32
N PRO A 227 -13.18 3.35 -24.46
CA PRO A 227 -13.76 3.46 -25.80
C PRO A 227 -15.11 2.73 -25.99
N SER A 228 -15.52 1.83 -25.08
CA SER A 228 -16.69 0.96 -25.23
C SER A 228 -17.93 1.38 -24.44
N GLY A 229 -17.77 2.21 -23.39
CA GLY A 229 -18.86 2.75 -22.57
C GLY A 229 -19.54 1.76 -21.62
N ASN A 230 -18.96 0.56 -21.42
CA ASN A 230 -19.53 -0.48 -20.55
C ASN A 230 -18.80 -0.55 -19.22
N TYR A 231 -19.10 0.38 -18.31
CA TYR A 231 -18.56 0.35 -16.96
C TYR A 231 -19.39 -0.58 -16.07
N TYR A 232 -18.73 -1.54 -15.41
CA TYR A 232 -19.36 -2.39 -14.39
C TYR A 232 -19.72 -1.62 -13.11
N GLY A 233 -19.28 -0.37 -12.98
CA GLY A 233 -19.55 0.43 -11.79
C GLY A 233 -18.78 -0.07 -10.57
N LEU A 234 -17.67 -0.78 -10.75
CA LEU A 234 -16.88 -1.40 -9.70
C LEU A 234 -15.54 -0.67 -9.49
N ALA A 235 -15.22 -0.32 -8.24
CA ALA A 235 -13.88 0.04 -7.82
C ALA A 235 -13.23 -1.15 -7.09
N TYR A 236 -12.01 -1.49 -7.49
CA TYR A 236 -11.25 -2.58 -6.91
C TYR A 236 -9.89 -2.05 -6.43
N THR A 237 -9.55 -2.34 -5.18
CA THR A 237 -8.38 -1.78 -4.51
C THR A 237 -7.50 -2.89 -3.96
N LEU A 238 -6.23 -2.85 -4.32
CA LEU A 238 -5.18 -3.69 -3.74
C LEU A 238 -4.68 -3.06 -2.44
N VAL A 239 -4.34 -3.89 -1.46
CA VAL A 239 -3.83 -3.48 -0.15
C VAL A 239 -2.62 -4.30 0.27
N ASP A 240 -1.61 -3.63 0.82
CA ASP A 240 -0.39 -4.24 1.34
C ASP A 240 0.15 -3.48 2.58
N GLN A 241 1.03 -4.13 3.35
CA GLN A 241 1.80 -3.58 4.47
C GLN A 241 0.97 -2.80 5.49
N ILE A 242 0.08 -3.52 6.17
CA ILE A 242 -0.81 -2.94 7.17
C ILE A 242 -0.09 -2.84 8.51
N CYS A 243 -0.18 -1.68 9.16
CA CYS A 243 0.45 -1.43 10.45
C CYS A 243 -0.54 -0.86 11.45
N VAL A 244 -0.47 -1.34 12.69
CA VAL A 244 -1.11 -0.75 13.86
C VAL A 244 -0.12 -0.74 15.02
N SER A 245 0.16 0.43 15.59
CA SER A 245 1.14 0.58 16.66
C SER A 245 0.71 1.64 17.69
N PRO A 246 1.00 1.45 19.00
CA PRO A 246 0.88 2.51 19.99
C PRO A 246 2.02 3.54 19.92
N ASP A 247 3.10 3.25 19.17
CA ASP A 247 4.24 4.15 19.00
C ASP A 247 4.01 5.11 17.82
N PRO A 248 4.11 6.44 18.00
CA PRO A 248 4.03 7.41 16.91
C PRO A 248 5.03 7.19 15.78
N GLU A 249 6.17 6.53 16.04
CA GLU A 249 7.19 6.20 15.04
C GLU A 249 7.07 4.76 14.54
N GLY A 250 6.09 3.98 15.03
CA GLY A 250 5.96 2.56 14.75
C GLY A 250 5.31 2.22 13.39
N CYS A 251 4.50 3.12 12.84
CA CYS A 251 3.88 2.95 11.52
C CYS A 251 4.29 4.07 10.56
N PRO A 252 4.39 3.80 9.24
CA PRO A 252 4.53 4.86 8.25
C PRO A 252 3.37 5.86 8.34
N MET A 253 3.70 7.13 8.55
CA MET A 253 2.73 8.21 8.60
C MET A 253 2.97 9.16 7.44
N ALA A 254 1.90 9.57 6.76
CA ALA A 254 1.96 10.61 5.75
C ALA A 254 2.47 11.92 6.40
N THR A 255 3.67 12.33 6.04
CA THR A 255 4.32 13.56 6.52
C THR A 255 4.20 14.64 5.45
N GLY A 256 2.99 15.17 5.23
CA GLY A 256 2.78 16.18 4.19
C GLY A 256 1.38 16.78 4.18
N VAL A 257 1.32 18.08 3.89
CA VAL A 257 0.12 18.93 3.80
C VAL A 257 -0.88 18.34 2.78
N ILE A 258 -2.16 18.30 3.15
CA ILE A 258 -3.27 18.01 2.24
C ILE A 258 -3.13 18.94 1.02
N GLU A 259 -2.71 18.41 -0.13
CA GLU A 259 -2.85 19.15 -1.39
C GLU A 259 -4.36 19.29 -1.64
N LEU A 260 -4.85 20.50 -1.38
CA LEU A 260 -6.20 20.91 -1.72
C LEU A 260 -6.42 20.69 -3.22
N SER A 261 -7.45 19.92 -3.51
CA SER A 261 -8.04 19.63 -4.82
C SER A 261 -7.96 20.80 -5.80
N GLY A 262 -7.00 20.71 -6.71
CA GLY A 262 -6.97 21.38 -8.01
C GLY A 262 -6.41 20.37 -9.01
N LEU A 263 -7.01 20.27 -10.21
CA LEU A 263 -6.70 19.33 -11.29
C LEU A 263 -5.30 18.71 -11.14
N SER A 264 -5.24 17.45 -10.73
CA SER A 264 -3.97 16.78 -10.41
C SER A 264 -3.16 16.55 -11.69
N ASP A 265 -1.86 16.85 -11.65
CA ASP A 265 -0.94 16.38 -12.68
C ASP A 265 -1.05 14.84 -12.77
N GLY A 266 -1.03 14.26 -13.96
CA GLY A 266 -1.15 12.81 -14.12
C GLY A 266 -0.93 12.33 -15.54
N ILE A 267 -0.77 11.02 -15.71
CA ILE A 267 -0.68 10.39 -17.02
C ILE A 267 -1.58 9.16 -17.08
N PHE A 268 -2.17 8.89 -18.23
CA PHE A 268 -3.14 7.82 -18.48
C PHE A 268 -3.14 7.42 -19.98
N PRO A 269 -3.42 6.17 -20.37
CA PRO A 269 -3.44 4.97 -19.56
C PRO A 269 -2.03 4.62 -19.13
N ASN A 270 -1.92 3.88 -18.03
CA ASN A 270 -0.65 3.37 -17.58
C ASN A 270 -0.87 2.07 -16.79
N PRO A 271 -0.53 0.90 -17.35
CA PRO A 271 0.24 0.70 -18.58
C PRO A 271 -0.42 1.20 -19.88
N VAL A 272 0.37 1.72 -20.82
CA VAL A 272 -0.09 2.26 -22.12
C VAL A 272 0.18 1.28 -23.25
N ARG A 273 -0.76 1.19 -24.20
CA ARG A 273 -0.59 0.44 -25.46
C ARG A 273 -0.34 1.38 -26.64
N ASP A 274 -1.28 2.28 -26.90
CA ASP A 274 -1.30 3.06 -28.14
C ASP A 274 -0.99 4.55 -27.92
N GLU A 275 -1.75 5.20 -27.02
CA GLU A 275 -1.68 6.65 -26.77
C GLU A 275 -1.59 6.93 -25.27
N LEU A 276 -0.57 7.70 -24.86
CA LEU A 276 -0.41 8.22 -23.51
C LEU A 276 -0.91 9.66 -23.46
N HIS A 277 -1.93 9.90 -22.65
CA HIS A 277 -2.42 11.21 -22.26
C HIS A 277 -1.68 11.68 -21.00
N ALA A 278 -1.18 12.92 -21.02
CA ALA A 278 -0.61 13.59 -19.86
C ALA A 278 -1.43 14.85 -19.56
N PHE A 279 -1.92 14.94 -18.31
CA PHE A 279 -2.67 16.06 -17.78
C PHE A 279 -1.78 16.86 -16.83
N PHE A 280 -1.88 18.18 -16.91
CA PHE A 280 -1.09 19.09 -16.10
C PHE A 280 -2.04 20.01 -15.34
N GLY A 281 -1.88 20.09 -14.02
CA GLY A 281 -2.62 20.96 -13.13
C GLY A 281 -2.34 22.45 -13.35
N GLU A 282 -1.31 22.77 -14.15
CA GLU A 282 -1.08 24.10 -14.70
C GLU A 282 -0.70 24.03 -16.18
N LYS A 283 -0.89 25.15 -16.88
CA LYS A 283 -0.48 25.27 -18.29
C LYS A 283 1.03 25.12 -18.42
N VAL A 284 1.46 24.14 -19.22
CA VAL A 284 2.87 23.84 -19.47
C VAL A 284 3.48 24.88 -20.40
N ILE A 285 4.55 25.54 -19.94
CA ILE A 285 5.37 26.46 -20.72
C ILE A 285 6.83 26.05 -20.51
N GLY A 286 7.39 25.25 -21.42
CA GLY A 286 8.73 24.70 -21.21
C GLY A 286 8.99 23.40 -21.94
N GLU A 287 10.13 22.77 -21.66
CA GLU A 287 10.53 21.52 -22.28
C GLU A 287 9.81 20.33 -21.62
N ILE A 288 9.37 19.39 -22.45
CA ILE A 288 8.84 18.10 -22.05
C ILE A 288 9.72 17.04 -22.71
N THR A 289 10.21 16.09 -21.93
CA THR A 289 11.04 14.99 -22.44
C THR A 289 10.50 13.66 -21.97
N VAL A 290 10.60 12.65 -22.81
CA VAL A 290 10.42 11.26 -22.39
C VAL A 290 11.73 10.52 -22.58
N VAL A 291 12.13 9.81 -21.53
CA VAL A 291 13.34 8.99 -21.51
C VAL A 291 13.00 7.53 -21.23
N ASP A 292 13.79 6.61 -21.76
CA ASP A 292 13.76 5.21 -21.35
C ASP A 292 14.51 4.99 -20.01
N LEU A 293 14.50 3.75 -19.49
CA LEU A 293 15.23 3.39 -18.27
C LEU A 293 16.75 3.59 -18.33
N LEU A 294 17.33 3.68 -19.52
CA LEU A 294 18.75 3.99 -19.71
C LEU A 294 19.02 5.50 -19.77
N GLY A 295 17.97 6.33 -19.58
CA GLY A 295 18.04 7.78 -19.65
C GLY A 295 18.15 8.33 -21.07
N ARG A 296 17.94 7.50 -22.09
CA ARG A 296 17.98 7.96 -23.50
C ARG A 296 16.66 8.65 -23.82
N SER A 297 16.73 9.86 -24.37
CA SER A 297 15.54 10.57 -24.83
C SER A 297 14.94 9.84 -26.03
N VAL A 298 13.69 9.42 -25.88
CA VAL A 298 12.88 8.79 -26.93
C VAL A 298 11.90 9.78 -27.56
N TRP A 299 11.57 10.84 -26.83
CA TRP A 299 10.75 11.95 -27.31
C TRP A 299 11.13 13.25 -26.59
N ALA A 300 11.00 14.37 -27.30
CA ALA A 300 11.14 15.71 -26.74
C ALA A 300 10.18 16.67 -27.45
N GLY A 301 9.60 17.58 -26.68
CA GLY A 301 8.68 18.60 -27.16
C GLY A 301 8.70 19.83 -26.26
N ARG A 302 7.90 20.83 -26.62
CA ARG A 302 7.79 22.08 -25.86
C ARG A 302 6.33 22.44 -25.64
N GLY A 303 5.98 22.71 -24.39
CA GLY A 303 4.69 23.27 -24.01
C GLY A 303 4.59 24.74 -24.35
N ASP A 304 3.46 25.13 -24.94
CA ASP A 304 3.12 26.52 -25.28
C ASP A 304 1.74 26.91 -24.69
N GLY A 305 1.50 26.53 -23.44
CA GLY A 305 0.31 26.91 -22.69
C GLY A 305 -0.88 25.94 -22.75
N PHE A 306 -0.62 24.66 -23.04
CA PHE A 306 -1.60 23.57 -22.90
C PHE A 306 -1.52 22.91 -21.53
N ASP A 307 -2.61 22.27 -21.12
CA ASP A 307 -2.78 21.46 -19.91
C ASP A 307 -3.00 19.98 -20.22
N HIS A 308 -3.04 19.61 -21.50
CA HIS A 308 -3.17 18.24 -21.98
C HIS A 308 -2.22 17.95 -23.15
N LEU A 309 -1.52 16.82 -23.08
CA LEU A 309 -0.63 16.31 -24.13
C LEU A 309 -1.03 14.86 -24.45
N VAL A 310 -1.04 14.51 -25.73
CA VAL A 310 -1.23 13.12 -26.19
C VAL A 310 0.02 12.67 -26.94
N LEU A 311 0.55 11.52 -26.55
CA LEU A 311 1.73 10.89 -27.15
C LEU A 311 1.34 9.54 -27.74
N THR A 312 1.46 9.36 -29.06
CA THR A 312 1.34 8.05 -29.69
C THR A 312 2.62 7.24 -29.45
N VAL A 313 2.49 6.13 -28.73
CA VAL A 313 3.60 5.28 -28.28
C VAL A 313 3.65 3.92 -28.97
N LEU A 314 2.73 3.62 -29.89
CA LEU A 314 2.63 2.34 -30.62
C LEU A 314 3.95 1.85 -31.24
N ASN A 315 4.83 2.76 -31.65
CA ASN A 315 6.10 2.44 -32.30
C ASN A 315 7.31 2.42 -31.34
N TRP A 316 7.08 2.61 -30.04
CA TRP A 316 8.14 2.61 -29.05
C TRP A 316 8.39 1.18 -28.54
N ALA A 317 9.60 0.93 -28.05
CA ALA A 317 9.89 -0.38 -27.47
C ALA A 317 9.07 -0.60 -26.20
N LYS A 318 8.67 -1.84 -25.94
CA LYS A 318 8.02 -2.21 -24.68
C LYS A 318 8.98 -2.00 -23.52
N GLY A 319 8.46 -1.58 -22.37
CA GLY A 319 9.27 -1.30 -21.17
C GLY A 319 8.87 -0.02 -20.45
N GLN A 320 9.68 0.37 -19.47
CA GLN A 320 9.39 1.54 -18.63
C GLN A 320 10.04 2.81 -19.19
N TYR A 321 9.35 3.93 -18.98
CA TYR A 321 9.69 5.26 -19.44
C TYR A 321 9.41 6.30 -18.35
N ILE A 322 10.06 7.46 -18.47
CA ILE A 322 9.85 8.60 -17.59
C ILE A 322 9.55 9.83 -18.44
N LEU A 323 8.33 10.37 -18.31
CA LEU A 323 7.95 11.67 -18.81
C LEU A 323 8.38 12.73 -17.80
N ASN A 324 9.12 13.73 -18.26
CA ASN A 324 9.57 14.86 -17.45
C ASN A 324 9.05 16.15 -18.07
N TRP A 325 8.62 17.07 -17.22
CA TRP A 325 8.34 18.45 -17.64
C TRP A 325 8.75 19.45 -16.56
N ILE A 326 8.92 20.71 -16.95
CA ILE A 326 9.30 21.80 -16.05
C ILE A 326 8.19 22.85 -16.05
N GLY A 327 7.51 22.99 -14.90
CA GLY A 327 6.47 23.98 -14.64
C GLY A 327 6.93 25.12 -13.74
N LYS A 328 5.99 25.99 -13.34
CA LYS A 328 6.27 27.06 -12.37
C LYS A 328 6.59 26.48 -11.00
N GLY A 329 6.01 25.32 -10.67
CA GLY A 329 6.26 24.57 -9.43
C GLY A 329 7.53 23.70 -9.43
N GLY A 330 8.38 23.79 -10.47
CA GLY A 330 9.60 23.00 -10.63
C GLY A 330 9.44 21.83 -11.61
N ARG A 331 10.42 20.92 -11.60
CA ARG A 331 10.38 19.70 -12.43
C ARG A 331 9.38 18.70 -11.86
N ARG A 332 8.60 18.09 -12.74
CA ARG A 332 7.69 16.98 -12.45
C ARG A 332 8.08 15.80 -13.33
N SER A 333 7.92 14.59 -12.79
CA SER A 333 8.32 13.34 -13.44
C SER A 333 7.26 12.28 -13.23
N PHE A 334 6.81 11.66 -14.31
CA PHE A 334 5.82 10.58 -14.30
C PHE A 334 6.41 9.34 -14.95
N ARG A 335 6.26 8.19 -14.29
CA ARG A 335 6.73 6.91 -14.84
C ARG A 335 5.60 6.22 -15.56
N PHE A 336 5.88 5.62 -16.71
CA PHE A 336 4.90 4.77 -17.40
C PHE A 336 5.50 3.56 -18.05
N VAL A 337 4.65 2.57 -18.30
CA VAL A 337 5.04 1.29 -18.88
C VAL A 337 4.30 1.10 -20.20
N ILE A 338 5.05 0.78 -21.26
CA ILE A 338 4.48 0.38 -22.55
C ILE A 338 4.36 -1.15 -22.58
N VAL A 339 3.15 -1.65 -22.81
CA VAL A 339 2.80 -3.08 -22.88
C VAL A 339 2.23 -3.47 -24.25
N GLU A 340 2.03 -4.77 -24.49
CA GLU A 340 1.34 -5.29 -25.69
C GLU A 340 -0.12 -4.91 -25.77
#